data_AF-A0A4R0HBL7-F1
#
_entry.id   AF-A0A4R0HBL7-F1
#
_cell.length_a   1.000
_cell.length_b   1.000
_cell.length_c   1.000
_cell.angle_alpha   90.00
_cell.angle_beta   90.00
_cell.angle_gamma   90.00
#
_symmetry.space_group_name_H-M   'P 1'
#
loop_
_entity.id
_entity.type
_entity.pdbx_description
1 polymer ?
#
loop_
_entity_poly.entity_id
_entity_poly.type
_entity_poly.pdbx_seq_one_letter_code
_entity_poly.pdbx_strand_id
1 'polypeptide(L)'
;MSGTNMPERGFQISRRQALVALGLAGVAGVDAVASTSSAYAGDRSGAPTISGRVVAVGIPGASAIAPVGTFLPGSPINSNPVLAAFTQPGRVCDPTRVLVGSRSNFGAPKANEDQAAGSFLSIDPGSADLAVPARFAASGGQASALGGAVQMYSAQSPNWRNGVYTPGAVTADQTAVANPLGMSINNAFGRFWPANAPYGLNGPGSSSIADPDGRPLNNALNPSTGGVYFDDVTGRAPAQVIAGALSKAAVGTALIGRSPDGSGRAVFAVVVADGSVVQEHTVKALDGIAPPRTVQPLVDRSWGHDHGHRGQVPVPRLGVLMSYSPELVLFVSQPFDDSIKVITLTIGGPAGNEVFVPSGMRTIRSSGLDQPLDLAPVRIEIVHPDRASNTTLQPGSDFYVCNRGNDTIVRMQQDGTIVGVRRVRVGPHSLGVARLNGIATSTDGSRIWVTYVGALPGSDDDQGGVLELPTF
;
A
#
# COMPACT_ATOMS: atom_id res chain seq x y z
N MET A 1 -23.99 61.06 -9.37
CA MET A 1 -24.33 61.91 -10.54
C MET A 1 -23.02 62.34 -11.16
N SER A 2 -22.60 61.69 -12.25
CA SER A 2 -22.69 62.22 -13.64
C SER A 2 -21.91 63.55 -13.75
N GLY A 3 -20.70 63.58 -14.30
CA GLY A 3 -20.37 63.45 -15.73
C GLY A 3 -20.04 64.87 -16.23
N THR A 4 -18.90 65.16 -16.88
CA THR A 4 -18.71 65.21 -18.35
C THR A 4 -17.23 65.54 -18.66
N ASN A 5 -16.50 64.76 -19.49
CA ASN A 5 -16.30 64.88 -20.97
C ASN A 5 -15.68 66.23 -21.41
N MET A 6 -14.68 66.38 -22.28
CA MET A 6 -14.02 65.61 -23.37
C MET A 6 -12.83 66.53 -23.88
N PRO A 7 -12.04 66.28 -24.97
CA PRO A 7 -12.15 65.27 -26.02
C PRO A 7 -10.85 64.52 -26.44
N GLU A 8 -11.09 63.50 -27.28
CA GLU A 8 -10.19 62.61 -28.02
C GLU A 8 -9.48 63.24 -29.24
N ARG A 9 -8.44 62.52 -29.73
CA ARG A 9 -8.09 62.10 -31.13
C ARG A 9 -6.56 61.86 -31.14
N GLY A 10 -5.96 60.81 -31.71
CA GLY A 10 -6.38 59.75 -32.63
C GLY A 10 -5.21 59.43 -33.56
N PHE A 11 -4.79 58.15 -33.57
CA PHE A 11 -4.27 57.36 -34.72
C PHE A 11 -2.82 57.51 -35.27
N GLN A 12 -2.06 56.40 -35.11
CA GLN A 12 -1.30 55.60 -36.11
C GLN A 12 0.21 55.38 -35.97
N ILE A 13 0.54 54.09 -36.11
CA ILE A 13 1.82 53.39 -36.18
C ILE A 13 2.42 53.53 -37.58
N SER A 14 3.75 53.54 -37.72
CA SER A 14 4.37 53.06 -38.97
C SER A 14 5.79 52.49 -38.79
N ARG A 15 5.98 51.36 -39.48
CA ARG A 15 7.16 50.52 -39.70
C ARG A 15 8.36 51.27 -40.31
N ARG A 16 9.46 51.39 -39.56
CA ARG A 16 10.88 51.49 -39.98
C ARG A 16 11.67 51.20 -38.69
N GLN A 17 12.52 50.19 -38.55
CA GLN A 17 13.76 50.00 -39.29
C GLN A 17 14.18 48.53 -39.24
N ALA A 18 14.28 47.93 -40.43
CA ALA A 18 15.04 46.73 -40.69
C ALA A 18 16.45 47.13 -41.17
N LEU A 19 17.46 46.37 -40.71
CA LEU A 19 18.69 45.94 -41.40
C LEU A 19 19.60 46.96 -42.13
N VAL A 20 20.86 47.05 -41.68
CA VAL A 20 22.11 46.61 -42.36
C VAL A 20 23.32 47.45 -41.89
N ALA A 21 24.35 46.78 -41.36
CA ALA A 21 25.76 47.01 -41.73
C ALA A 21 26.61 45.78 -41.34
N LEU A 22 27.32 45.24 -42.33
CA LEU A 22 28.05 43.97 -42.34
C LEU A 22 29.54 44.23 -42.62
N GLY A 23 30.44 43.42 -42.03
CA GLY A 23 31.79 43.13 -42.54
C GLY A 23 32.93 43.31 -41.52
N LEU A 24 33.99 42.48 -41.46
CA LEU A 24 34.33 41.17 -42.03
C LEU A 24 35.70 40.77 -41.42
N ALA A 25 35.84 39.54 -40.89
CA ALA A 25 37.05 38.69 -40.68
C ALA A 25 36.78 37.76 -39.48
N GLY A 26 36.97 36.44 -39.45
CA GLY A 26 37.59 35.47 -40.35
C GLY A 26 38.01 34.24 -39.51
N VAL A 27 37.21 33.17 -39.56
CA VAL A 27 37.51 31.72 -39.44
C VAL A 27 38.42 31.18 -38.30
N ALA A 28 37.83 30.42 -37.36
CA ALA A 28 38.15 29.00 -37.07
C ALA A 28 37.15 28.45 -36.03
N GLY A 29 36.52 27.32 -36.33
CA GLY A 29 35.32 26.84 -35.66
C GLY A 29 35.53 26.04 -34.37
N VAL A 30 34.45 25.96 -33.59
CA VAL A 30 34.02 24.77 -32.84
C VAL A 30 32.51 24.89 -32.69
N ASP A 31 31.76 23.85 -33.07
CA ASP A 31 30.33 23.73 -32.78
C ASP A 31 30.11 23.68 -31.27
N ALA A 32 29.85 24.83 -30.65
CA ALA A 32 29.26 24.89 -29.32
C ALA A 32 27.76 24.69 -29.45
N VAL A 33 27.34 23.46 -29.73
CA VAL A 33 26.04 23.00 -29.23
C VAL A 33 26.12 23.20 -27.73
N ALA A 34 25.43 24.22 -27.24
CA ALA A 34 25.07 24.36 -25.84
C ALA A 34 24.17 23.17 -25.51
N SER A 35 24.81 22.02 -25.32
CA SER A 35 24.35 21.03 -24.37
C SER A 35 24.33 21.80 -23.05
N THR A 36 23.14 22.27 -22.68
CA THR A 36 22.78 22.29 -21.28
C THR A 36 22.99 20.85 -20.83
N SER A 37 24.21 20.57 -20.37
CA SER A 37 24.48 19.48 -19.47
C SER A 37 23.52 19.70 -18.33
N SER A 38 22.36 19.04 -18.43
CA SER A 38 21.58 18.66 -17.27
C SER A 38 22.56 17.88 -16.43
N ALA A 39 23.19 18.59 -15.50
CA ALA A 39 23.94 17.99 -14.44
C ALA A 39 22.91 17.20 -13.63
N TYR A 40 22.66 15.97 -14.06
CA TYR A 40 22.30 14.89 -13.16
C TYR A 40 23.40 14.89 -12.12
N ALA A 41 23.14 15.58 -11.01
CA ALA A 41 24.01 15.59 -9.86
C ALA A 41 24.21 14.14 -9.44
N GLY A 42 25.43 13.66 -9.67
CA GLY A 42 25.90 12.40 -9.09
C GLY A 42 25.66 12.41 -7.60
N ASP A 43 25.32 11.23 -7.07
CA ASP A 43 25.25 10.90 -5.65
C ASP A 43 24.80 12.05 -4.74
N ARG A 44 23.49 12.14 -4.46
CA ARG A 44 22.97 12.93 -3.32
C ARG A 44 23.52 12.34 -2.02
N SER A 45 24.78 12.65 -1.75
CA SER A 45 25.50 12.52 -0.51
C SER A 45 24.95 13.57 0.45
N GLY A 46 24.30 13.14 1.53
CA GLY A 46 23.81 14.06 2.55
C GLY A 46 22.83 13.45 3.56
N ALA A 47 21.97 12.52 3.15
CA ALA A 47 21.09 11.86 4.11
C ALA A 47 21.91 10.90 5.00
N PRO A 48 21.81 11.00 6.34
CA PRO A 48 22.43 10.02 7.23
C PRO A 48 21.92 8.61 6.91
N THR A 49 22.74 7.59 7.17
CA THR A 49 22.40 6.22 6.82
C THR A 49 21.77 5.48 7.99
N ILE A 50 20.94 4.49 7.68
CA ILE A 50 20.43 3.51 8.63
C ILE A 50 20.79 2.10 8.14
N SER A 51 21.36 1.29 9.03
CA SER A 51 21.76 -0.08 8.69
C SER A 51 20.64 -1.05 9.05
N GLY A 52 20.31 -1.93 8.10
CA GLY A 52 19.32 -2.98 8.26
C GLY A 52 19.94 -4.34 8.53
N ARG A 53 19.28 -5.09 9.42
CA ARG A 53 19.48 -6.52 9.64
C ARG A 53 18.61 -7.28 8.66
N VAL A 54 19.17 -8.29 7.99
CA VAL A 54 18.38 -9.19 7.15
C VAL A 54 17.53 -10.08 8.06
N VAL A 55 16.22 -10.12 7.84
CA VAL A 55 15.30 -11.00 8.57
C VAL A 55 14.98 -12.22 7.74
N ALA A 56 14.64 -12.01 6.47
CA ALA A 56 14.29 -13.09 5.56
C ALA A 56 14.69 -12.76 4.12
N VAL A 57 15.08 -13.79 3.37
CA VAL A 57 15.39 -13.75 1.93
C VAL A 57 14.60 -14.85 1.21
N GLY A 58 14.57 -14.81 -0.13
CA GLY A 58 13.87 -15.81 -0.93
C GLY A 58 12.35 -15.62 -0.95
N ILE A 59 11.87 -14.37 -0.87
CA ILE A 59 10.45 -14.02 -0.92
C ILE A 59 10.16 -13.31 -2.26
N PRO A 60 9.69 -14.04 -3.29
CA PRO A 60 9.49 -13.47 -4.62
C PRO A 60 8.50 -12.31 -4.60
N GLY A 61 8.97 -11.14 -5.04
CA GLY A 61 8.14 -9.94 -5.11
C GLY A 61 7.60 -9.51 -3.75
N ALA A 62 8.41 -9.63 -2.69
CA ALA A 62 8.06 -9.21 -1.33
C ALA A 62 7.37 -7.84 -1.35
N SER A 63 6.11 -7.76 -0.91
CA SER A 63 5.22 -6.61 -1.10
C SER A 63 4.78 -6.00 0.23
N ALA A 64 3.47 -5.97 0.49
CA ALA A 64 2.89 -5.43 1.73
C ALA A 64 3.47 -6.13 2.96
N ILE A 65 3.73 -5.36 4.00
CA ILE A 65 4.21 -5.87 5.29
C ILE A 65 3.37 -5.27 6.42
N ALA A 66 3.01 -6.07 7.41
CA ALA A 66 2.21 -5.62 8.55
C ALA A 66 2.52 -6.44 9.82
N PRO A 67 2.76 -5.82 10.99
CA PRO A 67 2.79 -6.55 12.25
C PRO A 67 1.41 -7.10 12.58
N VAL A 68 1.35 -8.33 13.09
CA VAL A 68 0.08 -8.91 13.54
C VAL A 68 -0.46 -8.15 14.75
N GLY A 69 0.38 -7.93 15.76
CA GLY A 69 0.01 -7.21 16.98
C GLY A 69 -1.07 -7.91 17.81
N THR A 70 -1.54 -7.23 18.84
CA THR A 70 -2.52 -7.79 19.79
C THR A 70 -3.94 -7.41 19.40
N PHE A 71 -4.83 -8.40 19.31
CA PHE A 71 -6.26 -8.16 19.08
C PHE A 71 -6.96 -7.75 20.38
N LEU A 72 -7.73 -6.66 20.32
CA LEU A 72 -8.34 -6.05 21.50
C LEU A 72 -9.45 -6.91 22.12
N PRO A 73 -9.69 -6.79 23.45
CA PRO A 73 -10.87 -7.37 24.09
C PRO A 73 -12.16 -6.95 23.38
N GLY A 74 -13.09 -7.90 23.21
CA GLY A 74 -14.34 -7.67 22.48
C GLY A 74 -14.21 -7.84 20.96
N SER A 75 -12.99 -7.92 20.41
CA SER A 75 -12.81 -8.32 19.01
C SER A 75 -13.14 -9.81 18.83
N PRO A 76 -13.66 -10.21 17.65
CA PRO A 76 -13.89 -11.61 17.29
C PRO A 76 -12.70 -12.56 17.49
N ILE A 77 -11.45 -12.17 17.17
CA ILE A 77 -10.28 -13.04 17.37
C ILE A 77 -10.00 -13.23 18.85
N ASN A 78 -10.00 -12.15 19.64
CA ASN A 78 -9.71 -12.22 21.06
C ASN A 78 -10.81 -12.98 21.82
N SER A 79 -12.07 -12.71 21.50
CA SER A 79 -13.23 -13.19 22.27
C SER A 79 -13.67 -14.62 21.92
N ASN A 80 -13.21 -15.17 20.78
CA ASN A 80 -13.52 -16.53 20.38
C ASN A 80 -12.30 -17.44 20.61
N PRO A 81 -12.35 -18.41 21.54
CA PRO A 81 -11.21 -19.28 21.86
C PRO A 81 -10.65 -20.05 20.66
N VAL A 82 -11.50 -20.43 19.70
CA VAL A 82 -11.07 -21.14 18.48
C VAL A 82 -10.22 -20.23 17.60
N LEU A 83 -10.58 -18.96 17.49
CA LEU A 83 -9.81 -17.97 16.72
C LEU A 83 -8.57 -17.50 17.48
N ALA A 84 -8.67 -17.29 18.79
CA ALA A 84 -7.56 -16.93 19.68
C ALA A 84 -6.45 -18.00 19.73
N ALA A 85 -6.76 -19.26 19.40
CA ALA A 85 -5.76 -20.32 19.31
C ALA A 85 -4.73 -20.08 18.19
N PHE A 86 -5.07 -19.28 17.16
CA PHE A 86 -4.14 -18.88 16.10
C PHE A 86 -3.19 -17.76 16.51
N THR A 87 -3.44 -17.10 17.64
CA THR A 87 -2.60 -16.00 18.16
C THR A 87 -1.68 -16.42 19.29
N GLN A 88 -1.67 -17.70 19.65
CA GLN A 88 -0.75 -18.23 20.67
C GLN A 88 0.71 -18.13 20.19
N PRO A 89 1.68 -18.14 21.12
CA PRO A 89 3.09 -18.10 20.75
C PRO A 89 3.46 -19.16 19.70
N GLY A 90 4.22 -18.75 18.68
CA GLY A 90 4.66 -19.58 17.56
C GLY A 90 3.60 -19.91 16.52
N ARG A 91 2.37 -19.42 16.65
CA ARG A 91 1.28 -19.66 15.68
C ARG A 91 1.26 -18.59 14.58
N VAL A 92 0.51 -18.85 13.52
CA VAL A 92 0.47 -18.01 12.30
C VAL A 92 0.04 -16.55 12.55
N CYS A 93 -0.73 -16.29 13.61
CA CYS A 93 -1.14 -14.94 14.02
C CYS A 93 -0.56 -14.58 15.39
N ASP A 94 0.58 -15.14 15.78
CA ASP A 94 1.32 -14.70 16.97
C ASP A 94 1.56 -13.18 16.87
N PRO A 95 1.24 -12.40 17.93
CA PRO A 95 1.36 -10.94 17.94
C PRO A 95 2.77 -10.40 17.66
N THR A 96 3.81 -11.22 17.86
CA THR A 96 5.23 -10.86 17.62
C THR A 96 5.66 -11.00 16.15
N ARG A 97 4.79 -11.57 15.30
CA ARG A 97 5.09 -11.84 13.90
C ARG A 97 4.75 -10.70 12.96
N VAL A 98 5.35 -10.76 11.78
CA VAL A 98 5.02 -9.90 10.64
C VAL A 98 4.41 -10.73 9.51
N LEU A 99 3.33 -10.21 8.90
CA LEU A 99 2.82 -10.73 7.64
C LEU A 99 3.51 -10.05 6.46
N VAL A 100 3.91 -10.82 5.46
CA VAL A 100 4.64 -10.34 4.28
C VAL A 100 4.01 -10.90 3.01
N GLY A 101 3.58 -10.02 2.12
CA GLY A 101 3.02 -10.39 0.82
C GLY A 101 4.10 -10.90 -0.14
N SER A 102 3.75 -11.88 -0.97
CA SER A 102 4.60 -12.45 -2.01
C SER A 102 3.79 -12.74 -3.27
N ARG A 103 4.46 -12.76 -4.42
CA ARG A 103 3.91 -13.17 -5.72
C ARG A 103 3.96 -14.68 -5.95
N SER A 104 4.42 -15.45 -4.98
CA SER A 104 4.56 -16.90 -5.05
C SER A 104 3.54 -17.61 -4.17
N ASN A 105 3.11 -18.80 -4.59
CA ASN A 105 2.39 -19.77 -3.75
C ASN A 105 3.34 -20.77 -3.07
N PHE A 106 4.66 -20.61 -3.24
CA PHE A 106 5.70 -21.47 -2.67
C PHE A 106 5.50 -22.96 -2.97
N GLY A 107 5.15 -23.26 -4.22
CA GLY A 107 4.93 -24.61 -4.73
C GLY A 107 3.48 -25.11 -4.61
N ALA A 108 2.61 -24.44 -3.86
CA ALA A 108 1.19 -24.81 -3.81
C ALA A 108 0.50 -24.52 -5.16
N PRO A 109 -0.46 -25.36 -5.59
CA PRO A 109 -1.20 -25.13 -6.83
C PRO A 109 -2.04 -23.86 -6.76
N LYS A 110 -2.35 -23.28 -7.92
CA LYS A 110 -3.24 -22.12 -8.03
C LYS A 110 -4.68 -22.53 -7.81
N ALA A 111 -5.47 -21.64 -7.21
CA ALA A 111 -6.92 -21.84 -7.14
C ALA A 111 -7.56 -21.61 -8.51
N ASN A 112 -7.18 -20.52 -9.16
CA ASN A 112 -7.68 -20.09 -10.47
C ASN A 112 -6.47 -19.85 -11.38
N GLU A 113 -6.40 -20.56 -12.50
CA GLU A 113 -5.22 -20.58 -13.39
C GLU A 113 -5.02 -19.28 -14.19
N ASP A 114 -6.06 -18.49 -14.37
CA ASP A 114 -6.06 -17.20 -15.05
C ASP A 114 -5.63 -16.04 -14.15
N GLN A 115 -5.62 -16.23 -12.83
CA GLN A 115 -5.21 -15.21 -11.85
C GLN A 115 -3.71 -15.31 -11.53
N ALA A 116 -3.10 -14.22 -11.08
CA ALA A 116 -1.73 -14.21 -10.58
C ALA A 116 -1.64 -15.00 -9.26
N ALA A 117 -0.55 -15.75 -9.10
CA ALA A 117 -0.21 -16.36 -7.82
C ALA A 117 0.06 -15.29 -6.76
N GLY A 118 0.02 -15.69 -5.50
CA GLY A 118 0.46 -14.85 -4.40
C GLY A 118 0.00 -15.36 -3.05
N SER A 119 0.71 -14.93 -2.02
CA SER A 119 0.49 -15.35 -0.66
C SER A 119 0.85 -14.26 0.35
N PHE A 120 0.35 -14.43 1.57
CA PHE A 120 0.95 -13.80 2.74
C PHE A 120 1.69 -14.87 3.55
N LEU A 121 2.96 -14.60 3.83
CA LEU A 121 3.76 -15.35 4.78
C LEU A 121 3.64 -14.72 6.16
N SER A 122 3.52 -15.56 7.17
CA SER A 122 3.70 -15.17 8.56
C SER A 122 5.12 -15.52 8.98
N ILE A 123 5.90 -14.50 9.34
CA ILE A 123 7.33 -14.61 9.63
C ILE A 123 7.58 -14.20 11.08
N ASP A 124 8.32 -15.03 11.80
CA ASP A 124 8.91 -14.66 13.09
C ASP A 124 10.23 -13.89 12.86
N PRO A 125 10.28 -12.58 13.15
CA PRO A 125 11.47 -11.77 12.95
C PRO A 125 12.53 -11.95 14.05
N GLY A 126 12.21 -12.68 15.14
CA GLY A 126 13.11 -12.91 16.26
C GLY A 126 14.16 -14.00 16.02
N SER A 127 13.98 -14.80 14.97
CA SER A 127 14.90 -15.89 14.59
C SER A 127 16.17 -15.37 13.88
N ALA A 128 17.11 -16.28 13.62
CA ALA A 128 18.26 -16.02 12.73
C ALA A 128 17.79 -15.71 11.29
N ASP A 129 18.67 -15.14 10.46
CA ASP A 129 18.41 -14.81 9.06
C ASP A 129 17.75 -16.00 8.32
N LEU A 130 16.53 -15.79 7.82
CA LEU A 130 15.68 -16.86 7.28
C LEU A 130 15.82 -16.98 5.76
N ALA A 131 16.24 -18.14 5.26
CA ALA A 131 16.18 -18.46 3.84
C ALA A 131 14.88 -19.21 3.51
N VAL A 132 13.87 -18.50 2.98
CA VAL A 132 12.54 -19.07 2.73
C VAL A 132 12.61 -20.14 1.62
N PRO A 133 12.25 -21.41 1.87
CA PRO A 133 12.37 -22.44 0.85
C PRO A 133 11.32 -22.27 -0.26
N ALA A 134 11.74 -22.20 -1.52
CA ALA A 134 10.86 -21.87 -2.66
C ALA A 134 9.64 -22.79 -2.85
N ARG A 135 9.64 -23.99 -2.27
CA ARG A 135 8.58 -25.01 -2.42
C ARG A 135 8.00 -25.51 -1.09
N PHE A 136 8.20 -24.80 0.02
CA PHE A 136 7.80 -25.30 1.35
C PHE A 136 6.28 -25.56 1.47
N ALA A 137 5.46 -24.90 0.66
CA ALA A 137 4.02 -25.02 0.68
C ALA A 137 3.47 -25.97 -0.40
N ALA A 138 4.29 -26.80 -1.03
CA ALA A 138 3.86 -27.71 -2.10
C ALA A 138 2.71 -28.65 -1.70
N SER A 139 2.59 -29.01 -0.42
CA SER A 139 1.48 -29.82 0.12
C SER A 139 0.17 -29.03 0.30
N GLY A 140 0.20 -27.70 0.14
CA GLY A 140 -0.93 -26.80 0.37
C GLY A 140 -1.24 -26.55 1.85
N GLY A 141 -2.31 -25.78 2.08
CA GLY A 141 -2.78 -25.42 3.43
C GLY A 141 -1.84 -24.47 4.19
N GLN A 142 -1.98 -24.42 5.51
CA GLN A 142 -1.18 -23.58 6.41
C GLN A 142 0.22 -24.20 6.64
N ALA A 143 0.97 -24.40 5.56
CA ALA A 143 2.28 -25.04 5.58
C ALA A 143 3.30 -24.25 6.42
N SER A 144 4.32 -24.94 6.93
CA SER A 144 5.35 -24.35 7.77
C SER A 144 6.75 -24.83 7.38
N ALA A 145 7.75 -23.97 7.56
CA ALA A 145 9.16 -24.22 7.31
C ALA A 145 10.03 -23.64 8.43
N LEU A 146 11.31 -24.03 8.42
CA LEU A 146 12.34 -23.47 9.32
C LEU A 146 11.94 -23.55 10.80
N GLY A 147 11.47 -24.73 11.23
CA GLY A 147 11.06 -24.96 12.62
C GLY A 147 9.85 -24.15 13.08
N GLY A 148 9.03 -23.64 12.16
CA GLY A 148 7.89 -22.79 12.50
C GLY A 148 8.11 -21.32 12.17
N ALA A 149 9.36 -20.86 12.00
CA ALA A 149 9.67 -19.44 11.80
C ALA A 149 9.01 -18.83 10.55
N VAL A 150 8.77 -19.65 9.52
CA VAL A 150 8.00 -19.27 8.33
C VAL A 150 6.76 -20.13 8.24
N GLN A 151 5.59 -19.49 8.12
CA GLN A 151 4.29 -20.15 7.97
C GLN A 151 3.53 -19.49 6.83
N MET A 152 2.80 -20.29 6.05
CA MET A 152 1.82 -19.77 5.10
C MET A 152 0.63 -19.24 5.89
N TYR A 153 0.26 -17.96 5.74
CA TYR A 153 -0.99 -17.45 6.29
C TYR A 153 -2.15 -17.74 5.34
N SER A 154 -2.05 -17.27 4.09
CA SER A 154 -3.07 -17.44 3.06
C SER A 154 -2.44 -17.36 1.67
N ALA A 155 -3.06 -17.97 0.66
CA ALA A 155 -2.55 -17.98 -0.71
C ALA A 155 -3.65 -18.08 -1.77
N GLN A 156 -3.28 -17.82 -3.03
CA GLN A 156 -4.10 -18.12 -4.19
C GLN A 156 -4.09 -19.63 -4.46
N SER A 157 -4.62 -20.44 -3.55
CA SER A 157 -4.66 -21.90 -3.66
C SER A 157 -6.01 -22.48 -3.25
N PRO A 158 -6.41 -23.66 -3.75
CA PRO A 158 -7.79 -24.18 -3.59
C PRO A 158 -8.31 -24.23 -2.15
N ASN A 159 -7.44 -24.54 -1.17
CA ASN A 159 -7.79 -24.63 0.26
C ASN A 159 -8.22 -23.30 0.89
N TRP A 160 -7.98 -22.19 0.18
CA TRP A 160 -8.21 -20.81 0.64
C TRP A 160 -9.39 -20.13 -0.06
N ARG A 161 -10.18 -20.87 -0.83
CA ARG A 161 -11.38 -20.34 -1.51
C ARG A 161 -12.46 -19.92 -0.52
N ASN A 162 -13.18 -18.86 -0.86
CA ASN A 162 -14.34 -18.37 -0.12
C ASN A 162 -15.45 -19.42 0.00
N GLY A 163 -15.62 -20.24 -1.04
CA GLY A 163 -16.60 -21.31 -1.12
C GLY A 163 -16.43 -22.42 -0.09
N VAL A 164 -15.29 -22.48 0.61
CA VAL A 164 -15.10 -23.37 1.77
C VAL A 164 -16.06 -23.02 2.90
N TYR A 165 -16.28 -21.72 3.15
CA TYR A 165 -17.23 -21.26 4.18
C TYR A 165 -18.54 -20.75 3.60
N THR A 166 -18.52 -20.16 2.40
CA THR A 166 -19.71 -19.56 1.78
C THR A 166 -19.88 -20.07 0.36
N PRO A 167 -20.25 -21.35 0.15
CA PRO A 167 -20.35 -21.95 -1.19
C PRO A 167 -21.40 -21.29 -2.10
N GLY A 168 -22.38 -20.58 -1.53
CA GLY A 168 -23.40 -19.83 -2.28
C GLY A 168 -23.03 -18.39 -2.63
N ALA A 169 -21.86 -17.89 -2.22
CA ALA A 169 -21.44 -16.53 -2.54
C ALA A 169 -21.14 -16.38 -4.04
N VAL A 170 -21.40 -15.20 -4.61
CA VAL A 170 -21.02 -14.89 -6.01
C VAL A 170 -19.50 -14.91 -6.21
N THR A 171 -18.74 -14.81 -5.12
CA THR A 171 -17.28 -14.88 -5.09
C THR A 171 -16.76 -16.21 -4.50
N ALA A 172 -17.57 -17.28 -4.49
CA ALA A 172 -17.19 -18.57 -3.89
C ALA A 172 -15.86 -19.13 -4.46
N ASP A 173 -15.57 -18.92 -5.73
CA ASP A 173 -14.33 -19.39 -6.38
C ASP A 173 -13.11 -18.51 -6.11
N GLN A 174 -13.29 -17.34 -5.49
CA GLN A 174 -12.20 -16.41 -5.17
C GLN A 174 -11.49 -16.82 -3.87
N THR A 175 -10.18 -16.57 -3.81
CA THR A 175 -9.38 -16.73 -2.58
C THR A 175 -9.25 -15.40 -1.84
N ALA A 176 -8.91 -15.45 -0.54
CA ALA A 176 -8.65 -14.23 0.23
C ALA A 176 -7.46 -13.41 -0.30
N VAL A 177 -6.51 -14.09 -0.95
CA VAL A 177 -5.23 -13.52 -1.39
C VAL A 177 -4.94 -13.94 -2.82
N ALA A 178 -4.53 -12.99 -3.65
CA ALA A 178 -4.01 -13.20 -5.01
C ALA A 178 -3.15 -11.99 -5.42
N ASN A 179 -1.85 -12.19 -5.61
CA ASN A 179 -0.88 -11.10 -5.85
C ASN A 179 -1.12 -9.89 -4.92
N PRO A 180 -0.94 -10.07 -3.59
CA PRO A 180 -1.31 -9.07 -2.61
C PRO A 180 -0.41 -7.83 -2.65
N LEU A 181 -1.04 -6.66 -2.61
CA LEU A 181 -0.39 -5.34 -2.70
C LEU A 181 -0.67 -4.43 -1.50
N GLY A 182 -1.63 -4.77 -0.65
CA GLY A 182 -1.91 -4.05 0.59
C GLY A 182 -2.36 -4.98 1.69
N MET A 183 -2.12 -4.58 2.95
CA MET A 183 -2.59 -5.31 4.13
C MET A 183 -2.92 -4.32 5.23
N SER A 184 -4.15 -4.41 5.72
CA SER A 184 -4.53 -3.80 6.99
C SER A 184 -5.01 -4.89 7.94
N ILE A 185 -4.38 -4.95 9.11
CA ILE A 185 -4.70 -5.84 10.21
C ILE A 185 -5.53 -5.02 11.18
N ASN A 186 -6.77 -5.46 11.35
CA ASN A 186 -7.74 -4.82 12.20
C ASN A 186 -7.65 -5.40 13.61
N ASN A 187 -6.90 -4.75 14.49
CA ASN A 187 -6.77 -5.19 15.88
C ASN A 187 -8.03 -4.87 16.71
N ALA A 188 -8.80 -3.85 16.32
CA ALA A 188 -10.07 -3.45 16.92
C ALA A 188 -11.22 -4.46 16.69
N PHE A 189 -11.47 -4.82 15.42
CA PHE A 189 -12.54 -5.73 15.01
C PHE A 189 -12.05 -7.12 14.64
N GLY A 190 -10.76 -7.40 14.82
CA GLY A 190 -10.19 -8.74 14.83
C GLY A 190 -10.20 -9.44 13.48
N ARG A 191 -9.74 -8.83 12.39
CA ARG A 191 -9.64 -9.49 11.06
C ARG A 191 -8.53 -8.91 10.20
N PHE A 192 -8.10 -9.67 9.20
CA PHE A 192 -7.09 -9.26 8.23
C PHE A 192 -7.78 -8.81 6.94
N TRP A 193 -7.30 -7.73 6.34
CA TRP A 193 -7.90 -7.08 5.18
C TRP A 193 -6.86 -6.91 4.08
N PRO A 194 -6.71 -7.91 3.20
CA PRO A 194 -5.77 -7.87 2.09
C PRO A 194 -6.36 -7.11 0.90
N ALA A 195 -5.54 -6.30 0.24
CA ALA A 195 -5.83 -5.72 -1.07
C ALA A 195 -5.02 -6.46 -2.15
N ASN A 196 -5.68 -6.89 -3.21
CA ASN A 196 -5.16 -7.85 -4.18
C ASN A 196 -5.27 -7.34 -5.63
N ALA A 197 -4.35 -7.83 -6.46
CA ALA A 197 -4.33 -7.60 -7.90
C ALA A 197 -4.32 -8.93 -8.69
N PRO A 198 -5.42 -9.71 -8.65
CA PRO A 198 -5.47 -11.04 -9.27
C PRO A 198 -5.15 -11.02 -10.77
N TYR A 199 -5.51 -9.95 -11.48
CA TYR A 199 -5.28 -9.82 -12.92
C TYR A 199 -4.25 -8.73 -13.27
N GLY A 200 -3.36 -8.40 -12.34
CA GLY A 200 -2.46 -7.25 -12.44
C GLY A 200 -3.21 -5.92 -12.36
N LEU A 201 -2.53 -4.79 -12.61
CA LEU A 201 -3.10 -3.45 -12.39
C LEU A 201 -4.33 -3.13 -13.26
N ASN A 202 -4.34 -3.63 -14.48
CA ASN A 202 -5.34 -3.27 -15.49
C ASN A 202 -6.60 -4.14 -15.46
N GLY A 203 -6.56 -5.28 -14.76
CA GLY A 203 -7.71 -6.18 -14.61
C GLY A 203 -8.43 -6.01 -13.26
N PRO A 204 -9.55 -6.71 -13.06
CA PRO A 204 -10.32 -6.64 -11.82
C PRO A 204 -9.48 -6.92 -10.57
N GLY A 205 -9.73 -6.14 -9.53
CA GLY A 205 -9.14 -6.28 -8.22
C GLY A 205 -9.98 -7.13 -7.28
N SER A 206 -9.38 -7.48 -6.14
CA SER A 206 -10.13 -8.05 -5.02
C SER A 206 -9.64 -7.48 -3.70
N SER A 207 -10.51 -7.55 -2.70
CA SER A 207 -10.16 -7.35 -1.31
C SER A 207 -10.93 -8.38 -0.49
N SER A 208 -10.54 -8.62 0.75
CA SER A 208 -11.14 -9.68 1.55
C SER A 208 -11.16 -9.37 3.03
N ILE A 209 -12.08 -10.01 3.74
CA ILE A 209 -12.01 -10.17 5.18
C ILE A 209 -11.53 -11.60 5.41
N ALA A 210 -10.36 -11.76 6.01
CA ALA A 210 -9.78 -13.08 6.28
C ALA A 210 -9.77 -13.40 7.78
N ASP A 211 -10.13 -14.65 8.09
CA ASP A 211 -10.02 -15.24 9.43
C ASP A 211 -8.56 -15.64 9.71
N PRO A 212 -8.17 -15.83 11.00
CA PRO A 212 -6.82 -16.24 11.38
C PRO A 212 -6.31 -17.55 10.77
N ASP A 213 -7.22 -18.40 10.32
CA ASP A 213 -6.84 -19.63 9.62
C ASP A 213 -6.32 -19.34 8.20
N GLY A 214 -6.57 -18.14 7.65
CA GLY A 214 -6.14 -17.69 6.33
C GLY A 214 -7.24 -17.67 5.28
N ARG A 215 -8.42 -18.23 5.57
CA ARG A 215 -9.55 -18.28 4.63
C ARG A 215 -10.38 -17.00 4.71
N PRO A 216 -11.19 -16.70 3.67
CA PRO A 216 -12.20 -15.65 3.76
C PRO A 216 -13.14 -15.84 4.97
N LEU A 217 -13.80 -14.78 5.41
CA LEU A 217 -14.61 -14.74 6.63
C LEU A 217 -15.61 -15.89 6.75
N ASN A 218 -15.46 -16.73 7.78
CA ASN A 218 -16.47 -17.70 8.16
C ASN A 218 -17.71 -17.01 8.75
N ASN A 219 -18.91 -17.53 8.45
CA ASN A 219 -20.19 -16.94 8.84
C ASN A 219 -20.30 -15.46 8.45
N ALA A 220 -19.93 -15.14 7.20
CA ALA A 220 -19.97 -13.79 6.68
C ALA A 220 -21.36 -13.14 6.87
N LEU A 221 -21.35 -11.88 7.34
CA LEU A 221 -22.59 -11.12 7.56
C LEU A 221 -23.30 -10.79 6.24
N ASN A 222 -22.55 -10.70 5.15
CA ASN A 222 -23.09 -10.63 3.80
C ASN A 222 -22.90 -12.00 3.10
N PRO A 223 -23.95 -12.83 2.99
CA PRO A 223 -23.83 -14.15 2.38
C PRO A 223 -23.62 -14.09 0.85
N SER A 224 -23.95 -12.97 0.20
CA SER A 224 -23.74 -12.80 -1.23
C SER A 224 -22.25 -12.69 -1.56
N THR A 225 -21.50 -11.90 -0.78
CA THR A 225 -20.05 -11.73 -0.96
C THR A 225 -19.24 -12.77 -0.19
N GLY A 226 -19.80 -13.39 0.86
CA GLY A 226 -19.00 -14.14 1.82
C GLY A 226 -17.95 -13.22 2.43
N GLY A 227 -16.67 -13.63 2.37
CA GLY A 227 -15.54 -12.83 2.83
C GLY A 227 -14.72 -12.13 1.72
N VAL A 228 -15.16 -12.13 0.46
CA VAL A 228 -14.37 -11.58 -0.66
C VAL A 228 -15.18 -10.55 -1.46
N TYR A 229 -14.60 -9.36 -1.63
CA TYR A 229 -15.05 -8.31 -2.53
C TYR A 229 -14.28 -8.43 -3.84
N PHE A 230 -14.98 -8.40 -4.97
CA PHE A 230 -14.38 -8.68 -6.28
C PHE A 230 -15.11 -7.89 -7.37
N ASP A 231 -14.34 -7.17 -8.19
CA ASP A 231 -14.84 -6.38 -9.31
C ASP A 231 -16.05 -5.48 -8.95
N ASP A 232 -17.09 -5.48 -9.78
CA ASP A 232 -18.37 -4.81 -9.61
C ASP A 232 -19.48 -5.76 -9.11
N VAL A 233 -19.22 -7.07 -9.05
CA VAL A 233 -20.20 -8.09 -8.61
C VAL A 233 -20.51 -8.03 -7.11
N THR A 234 -19.73 -7.26 -6.35
CA THR A 234 -19.92 -7.05 -4.90
C THR A 234 -20.33 -5.62 -4.54
N GLY A 235 -21.13 -4.96 -5.40
CA GLY A 235 -21.73 -3.65 -5.09
C GLY A 235 -22.68 -3.67 -3.89
N ARG A 236 -22.85 -2.52 -3.22
CA ARG A 236 -23.65 -2.39 -2.00
C ARG A 236 -25.10 -2.87 -2.17
N ALA A 237 -25.63 -3.54 -1.15
CA ALA A 237 -27.06 -3.83 -1.00
C ALA A 237 -27.61 -3.27 0.33
N PRO A 238 -28.70 -2.44 0.34
CA PRO A 238 -29.36 -1.86 -0.84
C PRO A 238 -28.41 -0.98 -1.66
N ALA A 239 -28.84 -0.57 -2.85
CA ALA A 239 -28.01 0.08 -3.87
C ALA A 239 -27.00 1.09 -3.30
N GLN A 240 -25.82 1.12 -3.92
CA GLN A 240 -24.73 2.02 -3.56
C GLN A 240 -25.19 3.46 -3.38
N VAL A 241 -24.70 4.09 -2.32
CA VAL A 241 -24.89 5.52 -2.07
C VAL A 241 -23.99 6.33 -3.00
N ILE A 242 -22.77 5.81 -3.21
CA ILE A 242 -21.80 6.35 -4.16
C ILE A 242 -21.35 5.18 -5.02
N ALA A 243 -21.45 5.33 -6.34
CA ALA A 243 -20.97 4.31 -7.26
C ALA A 243 -19.46 4.08 -7.09
N GLY A 244 -19.05 2.82 -7.00
CA GLY A 244 -17.65 2.44 -6.87
C GLY A 244 -17.47 0.93 -6.94
N ALA A 245 -16.38 0.45 -7.50
CA ALA A 245 -16.11 -0.97 -7.68
C ALA A 245 -14.61 -1.24 -7.67
N LEU A 246 -14.24 -2.52 -7.53
CA LEU A 246 -12.87 -2.99 -7.67
C LEU A 246 -12.55 -3.37 -9.12
N SER A 247 -13.02 -2.58 -10.10
CA SER A 247 -12.86 -2.87 -11.53
C SER A 247 -11.41 -2.79 -12.05
N LYS A 248 -10.50 -2.34 -11.19
CA LYS A 248 -9.04 -2.47 -11.33
C LYS A 248 -8.44 -3.04 -10.04
N ALA A 249 -7.17 -3.42 -10.08
CA ALA A 249 -6.45 -3.92 -8.91
C ALA A 249 -6.67 -3.07 -7.65
N ALA A 250 -6.85 -3.74 -6.50
CA ALA A 250 -6.76 -3.09 -5.20
C ALA A 250 -5.28 -3.00 -4.82
N VAL A 251 -4.78 -1.78 -4.65
CA VAL A 251 -3.33 -1.48 -4.54
C VAL A 251 -2.91 -0.96 -3.16
N GLY A 252 -3.88 -0.75 -2.26
CA GLY A 252 -3.66 -0.30 -0.89
C GLY A 252 -4.96 -0.34 -0.10
N THR A 253 -4.87 -0.51 1.22
CA THR A 253 -6.05 -0.58 2.10
C THR A 253 -5.72 -0.07 3.50
N ALA A 254 -6.70 0.54 4.17
CA ALA A 254 -6.59 0.98 5.56
C ALA A 254 -7.94 0.91 6.29
N LEU A 255 -7.90 0.61 7.59
CA LEU A 255 -9.08 0.73 8.45
C LEU A 255 -9.52 2.20 8.51
N ILE A 256 -10.78 2.47 8.13
CA ILE A 256 -11.40 3.76 8.44
C ILE A 256 -11.86 3.70 9.90
N GLY A 257 -12.79 2.79 10.23
CA GLY A 257 -13.33 2.61 11.58
C GLY A 257 -14.71 1.95 11.58
N ARG A 258 -15.58 2.31 12.53
CA ARG A 258 -16.99 1.87 12.53
C ARG A 258 -17.76 2.43 11.35
N SER A 259 -18.67 1.63 10.81
CA SER A 259 -19.65 2.06 9.84
C SER A 259 -20.53 3.16 10.44
N PRO A 260 -20.81 4.24 9.67
CA PRO A 260 -21.62 5.34 10.16
C PRO A 260 -23.13 5.04 10.08
N ASP A 261 -23.52 3.94 9.43
CA ASP A 261 -24.91 3.52 9.21
C ASP A 261 -25.60 2.85 10.41
N GLY A 262 -25.00 2.97 11.60
CA GLY A 262 -25.50 2.37 12.84
C GLY A 262 -25.24 0.87 13.00
N SER A 263 -24.75 0.15 11.97
CA SER A 263 -24.43 -1.29 12.14
C SER A 263 -23.19 -1.53 13.01
N GLY A 264 -22.35 -0.51 13.18
CA GLY A 264 -21.18 -0.52 14.06
C GLY A 264 -20.10 -1.51 13.64
N ARG A 265 -20.11 -1.98 12.39
CA ARG A 265 -19.13 -2.93 11.84
C ARG A 265 -17.94 -2.20 11.23
N ALA A 266 -16.86 -2.92 10.95
CA ALA A 266 -15.67 -2.30 10.38
C ALA A 266 -15.89 -1.87 8.93
N VAL A 267 -15.30 -0.72 8.59
CA VAL A 267 -15.22 -0.17 7.23
C VAL A 267 -13.77 0.12 6.88
N PHE A 268 -13.35 -0.29 5.68
CA PHE A 268 -12.01 -0.09 5.15
C PHE A 268 -12.06 0.81 3.93
N ALA A 269 -11.04 1.66 3.76
CA ALA A 269 -10.79 2.33 2.51
C ALA A 269 -9.88 1.43 1.66
N VAL A 270 -10.23 1.24 0.39
CA VAL A 270 -9.40 0.53 -0.57
C VAL A 270 -9.11 1.43 -1.75
N VAL A 271 -7.83 1.60 -2.04
CA VAL A 271 -7.37 2.39 -3.18
C VAL A 271 -7.23 1.46 -4.38
N VAL A 272 -7.82 1.87 -5.48
CA VAL A 272 -7.89 1.11 -6.73
C VAL A 272 -6.87 1.67 -7.71
N ALA A 273 -6.30 0.83 -8.58
CA ALA A 273 -5.20 1.20 -9.47
C ALA A 273 -5.54 2.32 -10.48
N ASP A 274 -6.82 2.59 -10.75
CA ASP A 274 -7.26 3.74 -11.55
C ASP A 274 -7.28 5.06 -10.76
N GLY A 275 -6.88 5.04 -9.49
CA GLY A 275 -6.86 6.19 -8.59
C GLY A 275 -8.17 6.48 -7.89
N SER A 276 -9.19 5.64 -8.05
CA SER A 276 -10.42 5.70 -7.23
C SER A 276 -10.17 5.17 -5.83
N VAL A 277 -11.06 5.54 -4.91
CA VAL A 277 -11.09 4.99 -3.55
C VAL A 277 -12.49 4.47 -3.29
N VAL A 278 -12.59 3.23 -2.83
CA VAL A 278 -13.84 2.59 -2.41
C VAL A 278 -13.82 2.32 -0.91
N GLN A 279 -14.99 2.05 -0.34
CA GLN A 279 -15.15 1.62 1.03
C GLN A 279 -15.80 0.25 1.12
N GLU A 280 -15.21 -0.61 1.94
CA GLU A 280 -15.67 -1.98 2.16
C GLU A 280 -16.43 -2.08 3.47
N HIS A 281 -17.74 -2.31 3.36
CA HIS A 281 -18.61 -2.51 4.52
C HIS A 281 -18.79 -4.00 4.77
N THR A 282 -18.44 -4.45 5.98
CA THR A 282 -18.58 -5.86 6.39
C THR A 282 -19.98 -6.44 6.13
N VAL A 283 -21.02 -5.62 6.25
CA VAL A 283 -22.44 -6.04 6.06
C VAL A 283 -22.94 -5.70 4.68
N LYS A 284 -22.62 -4.49 4.19
CA LYS A 284 -23.31 -3.91 3.06
C LYS A 284 -22.59 -4.03 1.74
N ALA A 285 -21.38 -4.59 1.68
CA ALA A 285 -20.54 -4.70 0.49
C ALA A 285 -19.79 -3.40 0.11
N LEU A 286 -19.50 -3.15 -1.17
CA LEU A 286 -18.71 -2.00 -1.64
C LEU A 286 -19.53 -0.73 -1.86
N ASP A 287 -19.01 0.43 -1.48
CA ASP A 287 -19.42 1.76 -1.98
C ASP A 287 -18.21 2.55 -2.48
N GLY A 288 -18.44 3.60 -3.26
CA GLY A 288 -17.43 4.60 -3.57
C GLY A 288 -17.10 5.51 -2.38
N ILE A 289 -15.87 6.02 -2.34
CA ILE A 289 -15.47 7.21 -1.58
C ILE A 289 -15.13 8.33 -2.55
N ALA A 290 -14.21 8.07 -3.49
CA ALA A 290 -13.71 9.06 -4.43
C ALA A 290 -13.57 8.47 -5.83
N PRO A 291 -13.91 9.23 -6.89
CA PRO A 291 -13.92 8.72 -8.26
C PRO A 291 -12.50 8.43 -8.78
N PRO A 292 -12.37 7.70 -9.92
CA PRO A 292 -11.10 7.47 -10.58
C PRO A 292 -10.28 8.74 -10.79
N ARG A 293 -8.95 8.60 -10.76
CA ARG A 293 -7.97 9.70 -10.84
C ARG A 293 -7.97 10.70 -9.66
N THR A 294 -8.66 10.41 -8.56
CA THR A 294 -8.54 11.21 -7.33
C THR A 294 -7.13 11.10 -6.75
N VAL A 295 -6.64 9.86 -6.67
CA VAL A 295 -5.23 9.52 -6.47
C VAL A 295 -4.60 9.32 -7.84
N GLN A 296 -3.30 9.55 -7.97
CA GLN A 296 -2.62 9.31 -9.24
C GLN A 296 -2.78 7.83 -9.66
N PRO A 297 -3.30 7.56 -10.87
CA PRO A 297 -3.48 6.19 -11.34
C PRO A 297 -2.16 5.46 -11.54
N LEU A 298 -2.18 4.17 -11.22
CA LEU A 298 -1.11 3.20 -11.49
C LEU A 298 -1.35 2.39 -12.77
N VAL A 299 -2.59 2.34 -13.27
CA VAL A 299 -2.89 1.73 -14.57
C VAL A 299 -1.95 2.28 -15.65
N ASP A 300 -1.45 1.38 -16.49
CA ASP A 300 -0.49 1.67 -17.57
C ASP A 300 0.84 2.32 -17.13
N ARG A 301 1.13 2.34 -15.82
CA ARG A 301 2.43 2.77 -15.28
C ARG A 301 3.31 1.57 -14.99
N SER A 302 4.62 1.77 -15.15
CA SER A 302 5.64 0.80 -14.78
C SER A 302 6.87 1.51 -14.23
N TRP A 303 7.68 0.78 -13.47
CA TRP A 303 9.00 1.22 -13.04
C TRP A 303 9.95 1.12 -14.24
N GLY A 304 9.96 2.14 -15.11
CA GLY A 304 10.63 2.15 -16.42
C GLY A 304 12.17 1.95 -16.42
N HIS A 305 12.78 1.58 -15.30
CA HIS A 305 14.22 1.33 -15.16
C HIS A 305 14.56 -0.09 -14.67
N ASP A 306 13.57 -0.95 -14.39
CA ASP A 306 13.80 -2.29 -13.83
C ASP A 306 14.05 -3.36 -14.92
N HIS A 307 14.44 -2.95 -16.14
CA HIS A 307 14.59 -3.80 -17.34
C HIS A 307 15.67 -4.91 -17.26
N GLY A 308 16.43 -4.99 -16.16
CA GLY A 308 17.41 -6.05 -15.90
C GLY A 308 16.87 -7.25 -15.12
N HIS A 309 15.68 -7.15 -14.53
CA HIS A 309 15.13 -8.19 -13.65
C HIS A 309 14.17 -9.10 -14.44
N ARG A 310 14.58 -10.35 -14.69
CA ARG A 310 13.77 -11.37 -15.39
C ARG A 310 12.43 -11.59 -14.68
N GLY A 311 11.38 -10.87 -15.08
CA GLY A 311 10.00 -11.07 -14.59
C GLY A 311 9.73 -10.71 -13.11
N GLN A 312 10.71 -10.12 -12.41
CA GLN A 312 10.64 -9.83 -10.97
C GLN A 312 10.25 -8.39 -10.64
N VAL A 313 9.98 -7.54 -11.64
CA VAL A 313 9.54 -6.16 -11.39
C VAL A 313 8.26 -6.19 -10.54
N PRO A 314 8.25 -5.67 -9.30
CA PRO A 314 7.07 -5.69 -8.47
C PRO A 314 5.98 -4.86 -9.10
N VAL A 315 4.74 -5.30 -8.91
CA VAL A 315 3.57 -4.51 -9.28
C VAL A 315 3.56 -3.25 -8.39
N PRO A 316 3.44 -2.04 -8.97
CA PRO A 316 3.26 -0.82 -8.20
C PRO A 316 2.13 -0.94 -7.18
N ARG A 317 2.33 -0.35 -6.00
CA ARG A 317 1.35 -0.34 -4.90
C ARG A 317 1.32 1.04 -4.24
N LEU A 318 0.34 1.26 -3.37
CA LEU A 318 0.17 2.51 -2.64
C LEU A 318 0.06 2.23 -1.13
N GLY A 319 0.82 2.98 -0.35
CA GLY A 319 0.65 3.05 1.10
C GLY A 319 -0.56 3.87 1.44
N VAL A 320 -1.35 3.39 2.40
CA VAL A 320 -2.58 4.03 2.86
C VAL A 320 -2.58 4.07 4.37
N LEU A 321 -2.74 5.26 4.95
CA LEU A 321 -2.87 5.43 6.39
C LEU A 321 -4.13 6.22 6.75
N MET A 322 -4.63 5.99 7.97
CA MET A 322 -5.77 6.68 8.54
C MET A 322 -5.35 7.46 9.79
N SER A 323 -5.60 8.77 9.80
CA SER A 323 -5.62 9.59 11.02
C SER A 323 -7.06 9.86 11.41
N TYR A 324 -7.39 9.78 12.69
CA TYR A 324 -8.76 9.97 13.17
C TYR A 324 -8.92 11.15 14.15
N SER A 325 -7.83 11.87 14.43
CA SER A 325 -7.82 12.98 15.36
C SER A 325 -6.81 14.04 14.89
N PRO A 326 -7.21 15.33 14.77
CA PRO A 326 -8.54 15.87 15.10
C PRO A 326 -9.63 15.55 14.07
N GLU A 327 -9.24 15.13 12.87
CA GLU A 327 -10.15 14.84 11.75
C GLU A 327 -9.93 13.43 11.21
N LEU A 328 -10.92 12.90 10.50
CA LEU A 328 -10.80 11.66 9.74
C LEU A 328 -10.08 11.96 8.42
N VAL A 329 -8.85 11.48 8.27
CA VAL A 329 -7.99 11.78 7.11
C VAL A 329 -7.32 10.51 6.60
N LEU A 330 -7.49 10.26 5.30
CA LEU A 330 -6.72 9.26 4.56
C LEU A 330 -5.47 9.90 3.95
N PHE A 331 -4.32 9.27 4.15
CA PHE A 331 -3.08 9.57 3.45
C PHE A 331 -2.80 8.46 2.45
N VAL A 332 -2.57 8.80 1.19
CA VAL A 332 -2.29 7.84 0.12
C VAL A 332 -1.02 8.26 -0.62
N SER A 333 -0.02 7.39 -0.67
CA SER A 333 1.21 7.69 -1.41
C SER A 333 0.94 7.80 -2.93
N GLN A 334 1.76 8.56 -3.66
CA GLN A 334 1.65 8.75 -5.11
C GLN A 334 3.05 8.67 -5.74
N PRO A 335 3.57 7.46 -6.01
CA PRO A 335 4.97 7.27 -6.37
C PRO A 335 5.37 7.88 -7.72
N PHE A 336 4.45 8.05 -8.67
CA PHE A 336 4.78 8.62 -9.98
C PHE A 336 4.55 10.14 -10.04
N ASP A 337 4.24 10.79 -8.92
CA ASP A 337 4.06 12.24 -8.77
C ASP A 337 4.90 12.79 -7.60
N ASP A 338 5.71 11.95 -6.96
CA ASP A 338 6.53 12.28 -5.79
C ASP A 338 5.73 13.01 -4.70
N SER A 339 4.52 12.51 -4.43
CA SER A 339 3.56 13.20 -3.57
C SER A 339 2.76 12.23 -2.69
N ILE A 340 1.99 12.81 -1.76
CA ILE A 340 1.02 12.09 -0.94
C ILE A 340 -0.33 12.80 -1.07
N LYS A 341 -1.36 12.07 -1.50
CA LYS A 341 -2.74 12.55 -1.51
C LYS A 341 -3.30 12.51 -0.09
N VAL A 342 -3.94 13.58 0.32
CA VAL A 342 -4.61 13.70 1.62
C VAL A 342 -6.10 13.92 1.36
N ILE A 343 -6.95 13.07 1.92
CA ILE A 343 -8.40 13.10 1.73
C ILE A 343 -9.04 13.19 3.13
N THR A 344 -9.62 14.33 3.46
CA THR A 344 -10.44 14.50 4.66
C THR A 344 -11.80 13.87 4.41
N LEU A 345 -12.28 13.09 5.36
CA LEU A 345 -13.55 12.38 5.31
C LEU A 345 -14.56 12.98 6.30
N THR A 346 -15.82 12.93 5.92
CA THR A 346 -16.97 13.16 6.79
C THR A 346 -18.01 12.06 6.58
N ILE A 347 -19.09 12.09 7.35
CA ILE A 347 -20.23 11.20 7.18
C ILE A 347 -21.24 11.88 6.26
N GLY A 348 -21.75 11.16 5.26
CA GLY A 348 -22.81 11.61 4.37
C GLY A 348 -23.71 10.46 3.93
N GLY A 349 -24.68 10.75 3.07
CA GLY A 349 -25.68 9.78 2.60
C GLY A 349 -27.00 9.85 3.38
N PRO A 350 -28.02 9.10 2.94
CA PRO A 350 -29.33 9.07 3.59
C PRO A 350 -29.28 8.32 4.92
N ALA A 351 -30.21 8.67 5.83
CA ALA A 351 -30.29 8.06 7.16
C ALA A 351 -30.42 6.53 7.10
N GLY A 352 -29.64 5.82 7.92
CA GLY A 352 -29.54 4.35 7.94
C GLY A 352 -28.72 3.76 6.78
N ASN A 353 -28.21 4.60 5.88
CA ASN A 353 -27.33 4.23 4.78
C ASN A 353 -26.15 5.19 4.68
N GLU A 354 -25.76 5.79 5.79
CA GLU A 354 -24.62 6.67 5.85
C GLU A 354 -23.35 5.95 5.37
N VAL A 355 -22.48 6.70 4.73
CA VAL A 355 -21.17 6.27 4.22
C VAL A 355 -20.14 7.36 4.49
N PHE A 356 -18.86 7.01 4.41
CA PHE A 356 -17.80 8.00 4.44
C PHE A 356 -17.71 8.71 3.09
N VAL A 357 -17.62 10.03 3.11
CA VAL A 357 -17.51 10.86 1.89
C VAL A 357 -16.38 11.87 2.04
N PRO A 358 -15.69 12.25 0.96
CA PRO A 358 -14.68 13.30 1.01
C PRO A 358 -15.30 14.65 1.38
N SER A 359 -14.72 15.36 2.35
CA SER A 359 -15.05 16.74 2.69
C SER A 359 -13.96 17.72 2.25
N GLY A 360 -12.74 17.24 2.00
CA GLY A 360 -11.62 18.05 1.55
C GLY A 360 -10.50 17.19 0.97
N MET A 361 -9.70 17.78 0.09
CA MET A 361 -8.55 17.11 -0.51
C MET A 361 -7.38 18.08 -0.66
N ARG A 362 -6.18 17.61 -0.39
CA ARG A 362 -4.93 18.32 -0.68
C ARG A 362 -3.84 17.33 -1.08
N THR A 363 -2.70 17.85 -1.51
CA THR A 363 -1.52 17.04 -1.85
C THR A 363 -0.32 17.58 -1.10
N ILE A 364 0.40 16.69 -0.41
CA ILE A 364 1.71 16.99 0.17
C ILE A 364 2.76 16.74 -0.90
N ARG A 365 3.61 17.74 -1.13
CA ARG A 365 4.85 17.59 -1.91
C ARG A 365 6.01 18.05 -1.05
N SER A 366 7.13 17.35 -1.17
CA SER A 366 8.32 17.66 -0.40
C SER A 366 9.55 17.13 -1.11
N SER A 367 10.68 17.80 -0.94
CA SER A 367 11.97 17.37 -1.51
C SER A 367 12.46 16.03 -0.95
N GLY A 368 11.89 15.58 0.17
CA GLY A 368 12.16 14.26 0.74
C GLY A 368 11.38 13.13 0.06
N LEU A 369 10.35 13.42 -0.75
CA LEU A 369 9.58 12.38 -1.45
C LEU A 369 10.28 12.03 -2.77
N ASP A 370 10.51 10.74 -2.99
CA ASP A 370 11.15 10.22 -4.20
C ASP A 370 10.63 8.81 -4.48
N GLN A 371 9.61 8.75 -5.32
CA GLN A 371 8.75 7.61 -5.53
C GLN A 371 8.24 7.03 -4.20
N PRO A 372 7.48 7.82 -3.40
CA PRO A 372 6.91 7.34 -2.16
C PRO A 372 5.95 6.20 -2.46
N LEU A 373 6.33 4.99 -2.06
CA LEU A 373 5.60 3.78 -2.42
C LEU A 373 4.66 3.35 -1.31
N ASP A 374 5.13 3.36 -0.06
CA ASP A 374 4.40 2.85 1.09
C ASP A 374 4.54 3.76 2.32
N LEU A 375 3.61 3.65 3.26
CA LEU A 375 3.47 4.50 4.44
C LEU A 375 3.26 3.65 5.69
N ALA A 376 3.87 4.02 6.81
CA ALA A 376 3.64 3.36 8.11
C ALA A 376 3.50 4.40 9.24
N PRO A 377 2.63 4.21 10.25
CA PRO A 377 2.62 5.08 11.41
C PRO A 377 3.96 4.99 12.16
N VAL A 378 4.46 6.11 12.68
CA VAL A 378 5.57 6.05 13.66
C VAL A 378 5.06 5.43 14.97
N ARG A 379 3.83 5.77 15.38
CA ARG A 379 3.09 5.14 16.47
C ARG A 379 1.75 4.65 15.96
N ILE A 380 1.57 3.34 16.05
CA ILE A 380 0.36 2.65 15.64
C ILE A 380 -0.71 2.87 16.71
N GLU A 381 -1.95 3.09 16.30
CA GLU A 381 -3.08 3.04 17.22
C GLU A 381 -3.33 1.58 17.64
N ILE A 382 -3.15 1.27 18.92
CA ILE A 382 -3.22 -0.09 19.47
C ILE A 382 -4.24 -0.24 20.61
N VAL A 383 -4.90 0.83 21.05
CA VAL A 383 -5.80 0.80 22.21
C VAL A 383 -7.24 1.18 21.88
N HIS A 384 -7.47 1.98 20.83
CA HIS A 384 -8.80 2.48 20.52
C HIS A 384 -9.69 1.35 19.96
N PRO A 385 -10.84 1.05 20.60
CA PRO A 385 -11.67 -0.12 20.29
C PRO A 385 -12.29 -0.12 18.88
N ASP A 386 -12.27 1.05 18.22
CA ASP A 386 -12.86 1.26 16.89
C ASP A 386 -11.83 1.60 15.81
N ARG A 387 -10.56 1.76 16.20
CA ARG A 387 -9.52 2.33 15.33
C ARG A 387 -8.18 1.59 15.40
N ALA A 388 -8.00 0.66 16.34
CA ALA A 388 -6.74 -0.07 16.46
C ALA A 388 -6.44 -0.90 15.20
N SER A 389 -5.36 -0.56 14.50
CA SER A 389 -4.90 -1.19 13.27
C SER A 389 -3.50 -0.71 12.91
N ASN A 390 -2.70 -1.58 12.27
CA ASN A 390 -1.37 -1.22 11.74
C ASN A 390 -1.37 -0.04 10.76
N THR A 391 -2.51 0.27 10.13
CA THR A 391 -2.66 1.38 9.18
C THR A 391 -3.20 2.66 9.83
N THR A 392 -3.44 2.67 11.14
CA THR A 392 -4.02 3.81 11.84
C THR A 392 -2.99 4.51 12.70
N LEU A 393 -2.88 5.83 12.52
CA LEU A 393 -2.01 6.68 13.33
C LEU A 393 -2.63 6.85 14.72
N GLN A 394 -1.81 6.67 15.75
CA GLN A 394 -2.16 7.19 17.07
C GLN A 394 -2.28 8.73 17.01
N PRO A 395 -3.16 9.37 17.82
CA PRO A 395 -3.29 10.83 17.82
C PRO A 395 -1.94 11.54 18.02
N GLY A 396 -1.65 12.50 17.15
CA GLY A 396 -0.38 13.25 17.14
C GLY A 396 0.83 12.48 16.59
N SER A 397 0.65 11.25 16.08
CA SER A 397 1.76 10.51 15.47
C SER A 397 2.17 11.13 14.13
N ASP A 398 3.48 11.09 13.89
CA ASP A 398 4.10 11.18 12.56
C ASP A 398 3.83 9.90 11.75
N PHE A 399 4.27 9.87 10.50
CA PHE A 399 4.39 8.65 9.72
C PHE A 399 5.75 8.54 9.03
N TYR A 400 6.16 7.31 8.76
CA TYR A 400 7.26 6.98 7.87
C TYR A 400 6.76 6.85 6.43
N VAL A 401 7.58 7.32 5.49
CA VAL A 401 7.42 7.16 4.03
C VAL A 401 8.57 6.31 3.53
N CYS A 402 8.23 5.24 2.81
CA CYS A 402 9.20 4.39 2.14
C CYS A 402 9.37 4.85 0.69
N ASN A 403 10.53 5.42 0.38
CA ASN A 403 10.87 5.89 -0.96
C ASN A 403 11.59 4.80 -1.73
N ARG A 404 10.98 4.38 -2.84
CA ARG A 404 11.57 3.40 -3.75
C ARG A 404 12.68 4.01 -4.61
N GLY A 405 12.56 5.28 -4.99
CA GLY A 405 13.40 5.90 -6.02
C GLY A 405 14.87 6.04 -5.60
N ASN A 406 15.12 6.22 -4.31
CA ASN A 406 16.45 6.46 -3.76
C ASN A 406 16.77 5.69 -2.46
N ASP A 407 15.96 4.68 -2.16
CA ASP A 407 16.10 3.77 -1.01
C ASP A 407 16.19 4.51 0.34
N THR A 408 15.37 5.55 0.51
CA THR A 408 15.27 6.29 1.78
C THR A 408 13.99 6.02 2.54
N ILE A 409 14.05 6.21 3.85
CA ILE A 409 12.89 6.33 4.72
C ILE A 409 12.83 7.76 5.23
N VAL A 410 11.67 8.39 5.09
CA VAL A 410 11.41 9.74 5.59
C VAL A 410 10.45 9.64 6.75
N ARG A 411 10.80 10.24 7.89
CA ARG A 411 9.85 10.54 8.96
C ARG A 411 9.23 11.90 8.69
N MET A 412 7.90 11.97 8.65
CA MET A 412 7.14 13.14 8.24
C MET A 412 5.96 13.38 9.17
N GLN A 413 5.72 14.64 9.53
CA GLN A 413 4.51 15.07 10.25
C GLN A 413 3.30 15.04 9.31
N GLN A 414 2.09 15.01 9.87
CA GLN A 414 0.85 14.92 9.08
C GLN A 414 0.59 16.12 8.15
N ASP A 415 1.25 17.25 8.37
CA ASP A 415 1.18 18.43 7.49
C ASP A 415 2.10 18.33 6.27
N GLY A 416 3.11 17.45 6.30
CA GLY A 416 4.15 17.28 5.28
C GLY A 416 5.55 17.71 5.72
N THR A 417 5.70 18.24 6.93
CA THR A 417 7.00 18.65 7.48
C THR A 417 7.92 17.45 7.68
N ILE A 418 9.13 17.50 7.12
CA ILE A 418 10.13 16.45 7.29
C ILE A 418 10.74 16.54 8.69
N VAL A 419 10.69 15.45 9.44
CA VAL A 419 11.38 15.28 10.73
C VAL A 419 12.78 14.70 10.52
N GLY A 420 12.92 13.75 9.60
CA GLY A 420 14.22 13.15 9.30
C GLY A 420 14.19 12.27 8.06
N VAL A 421 15.35 12.13 7.42
CA VAL A 421 15.55 11.24 6.27
C VAL A 421 16.71 10.30 6.59
N ARG A 422 16.56 9.01 6.28
CA ARG A 422 17.65 8.04 6.33
C ARG A 422 17.73 7.23 5.06
N ARG A 423 18.95 7.00 4.56
CA ARG A 423 19.19 6.06 3.47
C ARG A 423 19.44 4.65 4.02
N VAL A 424 18.72 3.67 3.52
CA VAL A 424 18.84 2.27 3.96
C VAL A 424 20.10 1.64 3.39
N ARG A 425 20.80 0.86 4.22
CA ARG A 425 22.01 0.10 3.90
C ARG A 425 21.96 -1.27 4.54
N VAL A 426 22.72 -2.23 4.02
CA VAL A 426 22.96 -3.53 4.67
C VAL A 426 24.46 -3.65 4.92
N GLY A 427 24.84 -3.69 6.20
CA GLY A 427 26.24 -3.53 6.61
C GLY A 427 26.82 -2.20 6.08
N PRO A 428 28.01 -2.20 5.44
CA PRO A 428 28.61 -1.00 4.88
C PRO A 428 28.05 -0.63 3.49
N HIS A 429 27.22 -1.48 2.88
CA HIS A 429 26.82 -1.35 1.47
C HIS A 429 25.45 -0.67 1.30
N SER A 430 25.29 0.10 0.22
CA SER A 430 23.95 0.49 -0.27
C SER A 430 23.15 -0.74 -0.71
N LEU A 431 21.85 -0.61 -0.96
CA LEU A 431 21.03 -1.72 -1.45
C LEU A 431 21.42 -2.21 -2.86
N GLY A 432 22.29 -1.49 -3.57
CA GLY A 432 22.75 -1.87 -4.90
C GLY A 432 21.62 -1.86 -5.91
N VAL A 433 21.29 -3.03 -6.46
CA VAL A 433 20.17 -3.21 -7.39
C VAL A 433 18.85 -3.52 -6.68
N ALA A 434 18.88 -3.87 -5.39
CA ALA A 434 17.66 -4.04 -4.63
C ALA A 434 16.94 -2.70 -4.43
N ARG A 435 15.61 -2.76 -4.32
CA ARG A 435 14.75 -1.59 -4.11
C ARG A 435 13.76 -1.84 -3.00
N LEU A 436 13.56 -0.84 -2.15
CA LEU A 436 12.51 -0.90 -1.12
C LEU A 436 11.12 -1.04 -1.77
N ASN A 437 10.22 -1.78 -1.10
CA ASN A 437 8.90 -2.12 -1.63
C ASN A 437 7.73 -2.05 -0.62
N GLY A 438 8.02 -1.94 0.67
CA GLY A 438 7.00 -1.85 1.72
C GLY A 438 7.61 -1.44 3.05
N ILE A 439 6.79 -0.94 3.96
CA ILE A 439 7.21 -0.50 5.29
C ILE A 439 6.15 -0.79 6.34
N ALA A 440 6.60 -1.18 7.53
CA ALA A 440 5.78 -1.27 8.72
C ALA A 440 6.60 -0.92 9.96
N THR A 441 5.92 -0.53 11.03
CA THR A 441 6.53 -0.26 12.33
C THR A 441 6.10 -1.34 13.32
N SER A 442 6.95 -1.70 14.28
CA SER A 442 6.56 -2.58 15.38
C SER A 442 5.48 -1.93 16.26
N THR A 443 4.67 -2.75 16.93
CA THR A 443 3.57 -2.27 17.76
C THR A 443 4.02 -1.40 18.94
N ASP A 444 5.25 -1.61 19.42
CA ASP A 444 5.88 -0.80 20.46
C ASP A 444 6.65 0.42 19.91
N GLY A 445 6.72 0.58 18.59
CA GLY A 445 7.46 1.66 17.93
C GLY A 445 8.99 1.55 18.06
N SER A 446 9.54 0.39 18.43
CA SER A 446 10.99 0.21 18.60
C SER A 446 11.73 -0.19 17.32
N ARG A 447 11.01 -0.68 16.30
CA ARG A 447 11.58 -1.21 15.05
C ARG A 447 10.77 -0.80 13.83
N ILE A 448 11.44 -0.76 12.69
CA ILE A 448 10.85 -0.63 11.36
C ILE A 448 11.19 -1.90 10.59
N TRP A 449 10.22 -2.49 9.91
CA TRP A 449 10.47 -3.52 8.91
C TRP A 449 10.20 -2.97 7.53
N VAL A 450 11.06 -3.31 6.58
CA VAL A 450 10.87 -2.98 5.17
C VAL A 450 10.99 -4.22 4.32
N THR A 451 10.17 -4.31 3.27
CA THR A 451 10.40 -5.29 2.22
C THR A 451 11.27 -4.70 1.14
N TYR A 452 12.03 -5.56 0.47
CA TYR A 452 12.80 -5.20 -0.71
C TYR A 452 12.60 -6.24 -1.81
N VAL A 453 12.84 -5.82 -3.04
CA VAL A 453 12.89 -6.70 -4.22
C VAL A 453 14.25 -6.61 -4.87
N GLY A 454 14.68 -7.68 -5.55
CA GLY A 454 16.00 -7.77 -6.18
C GLY A 454 17.08 -8.23 -5.21
N ALA A 455 18.31 -8.36 -5.73
CA ALA A 455 19.43 -8.91 -4.99
C ALA A 455 20.11 -7.87 -4.09
N LEU A 456 20.30 -8.24 -2.82
CA LEU A 456 21.18 -7.50 -1.92
C LEU A 456 22.65 -7.69 -2.33
N PRO A 457 23.54 -6.74 -2.02
CA PRO A 457 24.97 -6.90 -2.29
C PRO A 457 25.55 -8.14 -1.61
N GLY A 458 26.24 -8.97 -2.39
CA GLY A 458 26.85 -10.21 -1.89
C GLY A 458 25.87 -11.36 -1.62
N SER A 459 24.60 -11.21 -2.01
CA SER A 459 23.60 -12.26 -1.95
C SER A 459 23.37 -12.89 -3.33
N ASP A 460 23.25 -14.21 -3.37
CA ASP A 460 22.81 -14.95 -4.56
C ASP A 460 21.28 -14.96 -4.72
N ASP A 461 20.53 -14.57 -3.69
CA ASP A 461 19.07 -14.41 -3.77
C ASP A 461 18.70 -13.12 -4.51
N ASP A 462 17.92 -13.27 -5.58
CA ASP A 462 17.40 -12.17 -6.41
C ASP A 462 15.89 -11.93 -6.21
N GLN A 463 15.23 -12.71 -5.35
CA GLN A 463 13.77 -12.73 -5.25
C GLN A 463 13.21 -11.58 -4.41
N GLY A 464 13.94 -11.15 -3.37
CA GLY A 464 13.52 -10.15 -2.40
C GLY A 464 13.36 -10.72 -0.98
N GLY A 465 13.02 -9.86 -0.04
CA GLY A 465 13.03 -10.24 1.37
C GLY A 465 12.57 -9.13 2.32
N VAL A 466 12.97 -9.27 3.58
CA VAL A 466 12.65 -8.35 4.68
C VAL A 466 13.92 -7.89 5.38
N LEU A 467 14.02 -6.59 5.62
CA LEU A 467 15.01 -5.99 6.51
C LEU A 467 14.33 -5.45 7.77
N GLU A 468 15.03 -5.53 8.89
CA GLU A 468 14.69 -4.84 10.14
C GLU A 468 15.65 -3.67 10.36
N LEU A 469 15.10 -2.51 10.72
CA LEU A 469 15.82 -1.26 10.93
C LEU A 469 15.46 -0.71 12.33
N PRO A 470 16.38 0.00 13.00
CA PRO A 470 16.03 0.78 14.18
C PRO A 470 15.08 1.95 13.83
N THR A 471 14.39 2.52 14.82
CA THR A 471 13.68 3.79 14.63
C THR A 471 14.62 4.99 14.72
N PHE A 472 14.19 6.15 14.20
CA PHE A 472 14.96 7.40 14.21
C PHE A 472 14.09 8.66 14.11
#